data_AF-A0A3M1EA96-F1
#
_entry.id   AF-A0A3M1EA96-F1
#
_cell.length_a   1.000
_cell.length_b   1.000
_cell.length_c   1.000
_cell.angle_alpha   90.00
_cell.angle_beta   90.00
_cell.angle_gamma   90.00
#
_symmetry.space_group_name_H-M   'P 1'
#
loop_
_entity.id
_entity.type
_entity.pdbx_description
1 polymer ?
#
loop_
_entity_poly.entity_id
_entity_poly.type
_entity_poly.pdbx_seq_one_letter_code
_entity_poly.pdbx_strand_id
1 'polypeptide(L)' 'MQQAKFSLTLSQIEFLNRHKVYGFKDKSAMVRAALQQLKKELELQSLRQSADLYAALYEQDAELQELTETAIEGWPK' A
#
# COMPACT_ATOMS: atom_id res chain seq x y z
N MET A 1 -14.04 -18.51 -7.62
CA MET A 1 -13.91 -17.04 -7.47
C MET A 1 -15.24 -16.50 -6.95
N GLN A 2 -15.22 -15.65 -5.94
CA GLN A 2 -16.43 -14.92 -5.51
C GLN A 2 -16.67 -13.73 -6.44
N GLN A 3 -17.94 -13.42 -6.70
CA GLN A 3 -18.35 -12.33 -7.58
C GLN A 3 -18.91 -11.17 -6.76
N ALA A 4 -18.52 -9.96 -7.09
CA ALA A 4 -19.10 -8.73 -6.58
C ALA A 4 -19.70 -7.94 -7.74
N LYS A 5 -20.89 -7.36 -7.54
CA LYS A 5 -21.51 -6.43 -8.49
C LYS A 5 -21.33 -5.01 -7.96
N PHE A 6 -20.90 -4.12 -8.84
CA PHE A 6 -20.70 -2.71 -8.52
C PHE A 6 -21.18 -1.85 -9.70
N SER A 7 -21.72 -0.69 -9.37
CA SER A 7 -22.12 0.31 -10.35
C SER A 7 -20.90 1.08 -10.81
N LEU A 8 -20.79 1.30 -12.12
CA LEU A 8 -19.73 2.09 -12.72
C LEU A 8 -20.34 3.26 -13.49
N THR A 9 -19.60 4.37 -13.49
CA THR A 9 -19.89 5.49 -14.39
C THR A 9 -19.61 5.11 -15.85
N LEU A 10 -20.17 5.87 -16.79
CA LEU A 10 -19.94 5.64 -18.22
C LEU A 10 -18.44 5.68 -18.57
N SER A 11 -17.71 6.66 -18.05
CA SER A 11 -16.26 6.81 -18.27
C SER A 11 -15.45 5.61 -17.76
N GLN A 12 -15.82 5.05 -16.61
CA GLN A 12 -15.19 3.83 -16.07
C GLN A 12 -15.48 2.60 -16.94
N ILE A 13 -16.69 2.49 -17.49
CA ILE A 13 -17.03 1.42 -18.44
C ILE A 13 -16.24 1.57 -19.74
N GLU A 14 -16.14 2.78 -20.29
CA GLU A 14 -15.35 3.04 -21.50
C GLU A 14 -13.87 2.72 -21.29
N PHE A 15 -13.32 3.09 -20.14
CA PHE A 15 -11.95 2.75 -19.75
C PHE A 15 -11.75 1.22 -19.68
N LEU A 16 -12.66 0.50 -19.01
CA LEU A 16 -12.60 -0.96 -18.94
C LEU A 16 -12.80 -1.63 -20.30
N ASN A 17 -13.60 -1.06 -21.20
CA ASN A 17 -13.77 -1.60 -22.56
C ASN A 17 -12.46 -1.56 -23.36
N ARG A 18 -11.54 -0.65 -23.02
CA ARG A 18 -10.20 -0.56 -23.62
C ARG A 18 -9.18 -1.51 -22.98
N HIS A 19 -9.58 -2.45 -22.13
CA HIS A 19 -8.66 -3.37 -21.41
C HIS A 19 -7.61 -4.05 -22.32
N LYS A 20 -7.97 -4.40 -23.56
CA LYS A 20 -7.04 -5.04 -24.51
C LYS A 20 -5.90 -4.11 -24.93
N VAL A 21 -6.15 -2.80 -25.02
CA VAL A 21 -5.13 -1.79 -25.36
C VAL A 21 -4.01 -1.78 -24.32
N TYR A 22 -4.34 -2.07 -23.07
CA TYR A 22 -3.39 -2.14 -21.95
C TYR A 22 -2.84 -3.55 -21.71
N GLY A 23 -3.07 -4.50 -22.62
CA GLY A 23 -2.54 -5.87 -22.53
C GLY A 23 -3.33 -6.82 -21.61
N PHE A 24 -4.52 -6.44 -21.11
CA PHE A 24 -5.32 -7.33 -20.28
C PHE A 24 -6.19 -8.26 -21.13
N LYS A 25 -6.17 -9.55 -20.78
CA LYS A 25 -6.99 -10.59 -21.44
C LYS A 25 -8.50 -10.34 -21.35
N ASP A 26 -8.97 -9.80 -20.23
CA ASP A 26 -10.37 -9.52 -19.94
C ASP A 26 -10.51 -8.33 -18.96
N LYS A 27 -11.71 -7.73 -18.89
CA LYS A 27 -12.02 -6.62 -17.97
C LYS A 27 -11.73 -7.00 -16.51
N SER A 28 -12.03 -8.23 -16.13
CA SER A 28 -11.85 -8.71 -14.76
C SER A 28 -10.37 -8.78 -14.37
N ALA A 29 -9.46 -9.06 -15.30
CA ALA A 29 -8.02 -9.05 -15.09
C ALA A 29 -7.52 -7.64 -14.81
N MET A 30 -8.03 -6.65 -15.56
CA MET A 30 -7.74 -5.24 -15.33
C MET A 30 -8.25 -4.77 -13.97
N VAL A 31 -9.50 -5.10 -13.62
CA VAL A 31 -10.07 -4.75 -12.30
C VAL A 31 -9.28 -5.40 -11.16
N ARG A 32 -8.89 -6.68 -11.28
CA ARG A 32 -8.05 -7.34 -10.28
C ARG A 32 -6.71 -6.65 -10.11
N ALA A 33 -6.05 -6.27 -11.20
CA ALA A 33 -4.78 -5.55 -11.15
C ALA A 33 -4.93 -4.19 -10.44
N ALA A 34 -5.98 -3.44 -10.77
CA ALA A 34 -6.28 -2.16 -10.12
C ALA A 34 -6.55 -2.33 -8.62
N LEU A 35 -7.32 -3.34 -8.21
CA LEU A 35 -7.58 -3.63 -6.79
C LEU A 35 -6.32 -4.03 -6.03
N GLN A 36 -5.42 -4.79 -6.66
CA GLN A 36 -4.13 -5.13 -6.04
C GLN A 36 -3.23 -3.91 -5.87
N GLN A 37 -3.23 -3.01 -6.84
CA GLN A 37 -2.48 -1.76 -6.75
C GLN A 37 -3.02 -0.88 -5.62
N LEU A 38 -4.34 -0.67 -5.58
CA LEU A 38 -5.00 0.09 -4.51
C LEU A 38 -4.73 -0.53 -3.13
N LYS A 39 -4.79 -1.86 -3.01
CA LYS A 39 -4.48 -2.56 -1.76
C LYS A 39 -3.08 -2.21 -1.27
N LYS A 40 -2.06 -2.30 -2.13
CA LYS A 40 -0.67 -1.99 -1.78
C LYS A 40 -0.51 -0.54 -1.34
N GLU A 41 -1.19 0.39 -2.01
CA GLU A 41 -1.14 1.81 -1.67
C GLU A 41 -1.74 2.08 -0.28
N LEU A 42 -2.89 1.48 0.03
CA LEU A 42 -3.53 1.59 1.34
C LEU A 42 -2.68 0.96 2.45
N GLU A 43 -2.09 -0.22 2.20
CA GLU A 43 -1.20 -0.88 3.16
C GLU A 43 0.06 -0.06 3.42
N LEU A 44 0.66 0.52 2.36
CA LEU A 44 1.83 1.39 2.51
C LEU A 44 1.50 2.68 3.26
N GLN A 45 0.35 3.28 2.99
CA GLN A 45 -0.11 4.46 3.71
C GLN A 45 -0.30 4.17 5.20
N SER A 46 -0.93 3.04 5.54
CA SER A 46 -1.09 2.58 6.92
C SER A 46 0.27 2.37 7.60
N LEU A 47 1.21 1.72 6.90
CA LEU A 47 2.55 1.49 7.41
C LEU A 47 3.29 2.81 7.70
N ARG A 48 3.21 3.78 6.79
CA ARG A 48 3.80 5.12 7.00
C ARG A 48 3.19 5.82 8.21
N GLN A 49 1.86 5.84 8.32
CA GLN A 49 1.18 6.41 9.47
C GLN A 49 1.61 5.76 10.79
N SER A 50 1.76 4.43 10.80
CA SER A 50 2.28 3.74 11.99
C SER A 50 3.72 4.11 12.29
N ALA A 51 4.59 4.22 11.28
CA ALA A 51 5.98 4.59 11.46
C ALA A 51 6.12 6.03 11.99
N ASP A 52 5.31 6.96 11.49
CA ASP A 52 5.28 8.35 11.97
C ASP A 52 4.84 8.42 13.44
N LEU A 53 3.85 7.62 13.84
CA LEU A 53 3.42 7.51 15.24
C LEU A 53 4.50 6.91 16.14
N TYR A 54 5.18 5.85 15.68
CA TYR A 54 6.31 5.26 16.41
C TYR A 54 7.47 6.25 16.55
N ALA A 55 7.81 7.00 15.50
CA ALA A 55 8.84 8.02 15.54
C ALA A 55 8.50 9.13 16.55
N ALA A 56 7.25 9.60 16.55
CA ALA A 56 6.79 10.61 17.50
C ALA A 56 6.82 10.12 18.96
N LEU A 57 6.52 8.84 19.21
CA LEU A 57 6.64 8.23 20.53
C LEU A 57 8.11 8.09 20.95
N TYR A 58 8.94 7.58 20.04
CA TYR A 58 10.37 7.38 20.27
C TYR A 58 11.09 8.70 20.57
N GLU A 59 10.75 9.79 19.87
CA GLU A 59 11.31 11.12 20.09
C GLU A 59 11.09 11.64 21.52
N GLN A 60 10.03 11.18 22.19
CA GLN A 60 9.70 11.57 23.57
C GLN A 60 10.37 10.69 24.62
N ASP A 61 11.00 9.58 24.23
CA ASP A 61 11.58 8.58 25.13
C ASP A 61 13.11 8.57 25.02
N ALA A 62 13.76 9.43 25.81
CA ALA A 62 15.22 9.60 25.80
C ALA A 62 15.97 8.35 26.32
N GLU A 63 15.40 7.61 27.25
CA GLU A 63 15.99 6.37 27.76
C GLU A 63 16.00 5.29 26.68
N LEU A 64 14.89 5.13 25.96
CA LEU A 64 14.81 4.23 24.82
C LEU A 64 15.74 4.65 23.69
N GLN A 65 15.90 5.95 23.44
CA GLN A 65 16.87 6.47 22.47
C GLN A 65 18.31 6.05 22.82
N GLU A 66 18.74 6.32 24.05
CA GLU A 66 20.08 5.97 24.54
C GLU A 66 20.33 4.45 24.49
N LEU A 67 19.34 3.65 24.87
CA LEU A 67 19.42 2.18 24.78
C LEU A 67 19.49 1.67 23.33
N THR A 68 18.81 2.35 22.40
CA THR A 68 18.87 2.01 20.98
C THR A 68 20.21 2.40 20.36
N GLU A 69 20.76 3.56 20.70
CA GLU A 69 22.06 4.03 20.21
C GLU A 69 23.21 3.14 20.69
N THR A 70 23.19 2.76 21.97
CA THR A 70 24.19 1.84 22.55
C THR A 70 24.13 0.44 21.94
N ALA A 71 22.97 -0.01 21.48
CA ALA A 71 22.81 -1.31 20.81
C ALA A 71 23.36 -1.33 19.36
N ILE A 72 23.61 -0.17 18.75
CA ILE A 72 24.18 -0.06 17.39
C ILE A 72 25.70 -0.29 17.40
N GLU A 73 26.37 -0.06 18.53
CA GLU A 73 27.80 -0.33 18.67
C GLU A 73 28.11 -1.83 18.52
N GLY A 74 28.79 -2.18 17.42
CA GLY A 74 29.25 -3.55 17.13
C GLY A 74 28.49 -4.28 16.02
N TRP A 75 27.48 -3.67 15.41
CA TRP A 75 26.83 -4.26 14.23
C TRP A 75 27.76 -4.23 13.01
N PRO A 76 27.97 -5.35 12.30
CA PRO A 76 28.82 -5.37 11.10
C PRO A 76 28.21 -4.49 9.99
N LYS A 77 29.06 -3.69 9.32
CA LYS A 77 28.67 -2.82 8.20
C LYS A 77 28.03 -3.60 7.04
#